data_AF-A0A973INU2-F1
#
_entry.id   AF-A0A973INU2-F1
#
_cell.length_a   1.000
_cell.length_b   1.000
_cell.length_c   1.000
_cell.angle_alpha   90.00
_cell.angle_beta   90.00
_cell.angle_gamma   90.00
#
_symmetry.space_group_name_H-M   'P 1'
#
loop_
_entity.id
_entity.type
_entity.pdbx_description
1 polymer ?
#
loop_
_entity_poly.entity_id
_entity_poly.type
_entity_poly.pdbx_seq_one_letter_code
_entity_poly.pdbx_strand_id
1 'polypeptide(L)'
;MKQFLQQQQQEEESEINITPMLDVVFIMLIFFIVTATFIKEAGIDVNRPDAPTAVKQEKANILIAIGPNNDIWIDRRQVDIRSVRPNIERLHAENPQGSVVIQADKESKTDTLIQVMDASRQAGVYNVSIAANDD
;
A
#
# COMPACT_ATOMS: atom_id res chain seq x y z
N MET A 1 -32.91 -47.47 64.54
CA MET A 1 -31.91 -47.67 63.46
C MET A 1 -32.33 -46.94 62.16
N LYS A 2 -32.83 -45.69 62.22
CA LYS A 2 -33.27 -44.95 61.01
C LYS A 2 -32.94 -43.44 61.02
N GLN A 3 -32.21 -42.92 62.00
CA GLN A 3 -31.95 -41.48 62.15
C GLN A 3 -30.49 -41.04 61.88
N PHE A 4 -29.59 -41.96 61.51
CA PHE A 4 -28.18 -41.64 61.25
C PHE A 4 -27.82 -41.50 59.76
N LEU A 5 -28.79 -41.60 58.84
CA LEU A 5 -28.52 -41.61 57.40
C LEU A 5 -28.84 -40.28 56.70
N GLN A 6 -29.20 -39.23 57.44
CA GLN A 6 -29.71 -37.98 56.83
C GLN A 6 -28.74 -36.80 56.87
N GLN A 7 -27.48 -37.00 57.27
CA GLN A 7 -26.49 -35.91 57.38
C GLN A 7 -25.27 -36.02 56.44
N GLN A 8 -25.22 -37.01 55.54
CA GLN A 8 -24.13 -37.12 54.56
C GLN A 8 -24.47 -36.58 53.16
N GLN A 9 -25.60 -35.90 52.98
CA GLN A 9 -26.03 -35.41 51.67
C GLN A 9 -25.80 -33.90 51.46
N GLN A 10 -24.89 -33.30 52.23
CA GLN A 10 -24.63 -31.86 52.16
C GLN A 10 -23.15 -31.54 52.03
N GLU A 11 -22.43 -32.33 51.21
CA GLU A 11 -21.10 -32.00 50.69
C GLU A 11 -20.98 -32.60 49.28
N GLU A 12 -22.00 -32.42 48.43
CA GLU A 12 -21.75 -32.46 46.99
C GLU A 12 -21.18 -31.09 46.63
N GLU A 13 -19.84 -31.06 46.55
CA GLU A 13 -19.07 -29.94 46.01
C GLU A 13 -19.83 -29.37 44.82
N SER A 14 -20.21 -28.10 44.92
CA SER A 14 -20.68 -27.33 43.78
C SER A 14 -19.52 -27.22 42.80
N GLU A 15 -19.33 -28.22 41.94
CA GLU A 15 -18.41 -28.14 40.83
C GLU A 15 -18.78 -26.89 40.04
N ILE A 16 -17.89 -25.90 40.06
CA ILE A 16 -18.09 -24.66 39.33
C ILE A 16 -18.19 -25.05 37.88
N ASN A 17 -19.39 -24.92 37.30
CA ASN A 17 -19.58 -25.17 35.88
C ASN A 17 -18.84 -24.08 35.10
N ILE A 18 -17.65 -24.42 34.62
CA ILE A 18 -16.78 -23.53 33.85
C ILE A 18 -17.25 -23.35 32.39
N THR A 19 -18.17 -24.19 31.92
CA THR A 19 -18.73 -24.14 30.55
C THR A 19 -19.31 -22.77 30.20
N PRO A 20 -20.19 -22.15 31.02
CA PRO A 20 -20.68 -20.80 30.75
C PRO A 20 -19.58 -19.72 30.87
N MET A 21 -18.54 -19.93 31.68
CA MET A 21 -17.44 -18.95 31.80
C MET A 21 -16.55 -18.95 30.56
N LEU A 22 -16.30 -20.14 30.00
CA LEU A 22 -15.54 -20.31 28.77
C LEU A 22 -16.25 -19.65 27.58
N ASP A 23 -17.57 -19.78 27.49
CA ASP A 23 -18.37 -19.18 26.42
C ASP A 23 -18.23 -17.65 26.38
N VAL A 24 -18.30 -16.99 27.54
CA VAL A 24 -18.10 -15.53 27.66
C VAL A 24 -16.71 -15.11 27.17
N VAL A 25 -15.65 -15.84 27.57
CA VAL A 25 -14.28 -15.53 27.14
C VAL A 25 -14.10 -15.74 25.63
N PHE A 26 -14.67 -16.81 25.07
CA PHE A 26 -14.62 -17.08 23.62
C PHE A 26 -15.30 -15.99 22.80
N ILE A 27 -16.49 -15.53 23.21
CA ILE A 27 -17.21 -14.44 22.52
C ILE A 27 -16.41 -13.13 22.58
N MET A 28 -15.76 -12.83 23.72
CA MET A 28 -14.90 -11.64 23.85
C MET A 28 -13.68 -11.69 22.91
N LEU A 29 -13.04 -12.86 22.77
CA LEU A 29 -11.90 -13.01 21.85
C LEU A 29 -12.31 -12.86 20.38
N ILE A 30 -13.45 -13.44 19.98
CA ILE A 30 -13.99 -13.27 18.64
C ILE A 30 -14.29 -11.80 18.37
N PHE A 31 -14.94 -11.10 19.31
CA PHE A 31 -15.22 -9.68 19.19
C PHE A 31 -13.93 -8.86 19.03
N PHE A 32 -12.90 -9.15 19.83
CA PHE A 32 -11.61 -8.46 19.75
C PHE A 32 -10.90 -8.71 18.41
N ILE A 33 -10.86 -9.95 17.92
CA ILE A 33 -10.25 -10.29 16.63
C ILE A 33 -11.01 -9.63 15.47
N VAL A 34 -12.34 -9.66 15.49
CA VAL A 34 -13.19 -9.05 14.46
C VAL A 34 -13.10 -7.54 14.47
N THR A 35 -12.98 -6.91 15.64
CA THR A 35 -12.85 -5.44 15.76
C THR A 35 -11.42 -4.94 15.54
N ALA A 36 -10.40 -5.80 15.64
CA ALA A 36 -8.99 -5.45 15.42
C ALA A 36 -8.65 -5.07 13.97
N THR A 37 -9.60 -5.14 13.02
CA THR A 37 -9.38 -4.74 11.63
C THR A 37 -9.40 -3.22 11.40
N PHE A 38 -9.70 -2.40 12.42
CA PHE A 38 -9.88 -0.95 12.24
C PHE A 38 -8.66 -0.07 12.56
N ILE A 39 -7.49 -0.63 12.84
CA ILE A 39 -6.26 0.17 13.11
C ILE A 39 -5.24 0.03 11.98
N LYS A 40 -5.70 0.27 10.75
CA LYS A 40 -4.92 0.67 9.57
C LYS A 40 -5.93 1.51 8.76
N GLU A 41 -5.81 2.81 8.55
CA GLU A 41 -4.67 3.58 8.09
C GLU A 41 -4.83 5.05 8.57
N ALA A 42 -3.91 5.54 9.41
CA ALA A 42 -3.71 6.98 9.54
C ALA A 42 -2.75 7.40 8.41
N GLY A 43 -3.28 7.52 7.20
CA GLY A 43 -2.48 7.78 6.01
C GLY A 43 -3.31 8.35 4.89
N ILE A 44 -3.57 9.65 4.94
CA ILE A 44 -3.99 10.50 3.81
C ILE A 44 -5.28 10.05 3.12
N ASP A 45 -6.34 10.85 3.27
CA ASP A 45 -7.60 10.76 2.52
C ASP A 45 -7.33 10.91 1.01
N VAL A 46 -7.07 9.79 0.34
CA VAL A 46 -7.05 9.69 -1.12
C VAL A 46 -8.39 9.11 -1.52
N ASN A 47 -9.30 9.99 -1.96
CA ASN A 47 -10.56 9.64 -2.63
C ASN A 47 -10.31 8.58 -3.72
N ARG A 48 -10.51 7.30 -3.39
CA ARG A 48 -10.44 6.21 -4.35
C ARG A 48 -11.85 5.66 -4.52
N PRO A 49 -12.52 5.91 -5.66
CA PRO A 49 -13.78 5.25 -5.93
C PRO A 49 -13.53 3.75 -6.09
N ASP A 50 -14.25 2.95 -5.31
CA ASP A 50 -14.25 1.50 -5.37
C ASP A 50 -14.58 1.02 -6.80
N ALA A 51 -13.63 0.33 -7.43
CA ALA A 51 -13.86 -0.42 -8.65
C ALA A 51 -13.45 -1.88 -8.42
N PRO A 52 -14.41 -2.81 -8.27
CA PRO A 52 -14.12 -4.24 -8.14
C PRO A 52 -13.83 -4.78 -9.54
N THR A 53 -12.60 -4.59 -10.01
CA THR A 53 -11.95 -5.34 -11.10
C THR A 53 -10.53 -4.81 -11.24
N ALA A 54 -9.72 -4.98 -10.18
CA ALA A 54 -8.27 -4.91 -10.32
C ALA A 54 -7.78 -6.15 -11.07
N VAL A 55 -8.12 -6.26 -12.35
CA VAL A 55 -7.17 -6.85 -13.30
C VAL A 55 -5.98 -5.92 -13.18
N LYS A 56 -4.96 -6.37 -12.46
CA LYS A 56 -3.68 -5.68 -12.31
C LYS A 56 -3.02 -5.71 -13.69
N GLN A 57 -3.57 -4.91 -14.60
CA GLN A 57 -2.91 -4.57 -15.83
C GLN A 57 -1.72 -3.77 -15.33
N GLU A 58 -0.55 -4.41 -15.31
CA GLU A 58 0.71 -3.73 -15.10
C GLU A 58 0.75 -2.60 -16.12
N LYS A 59 0.29 -1.42 -15.70
CA LYS A 59 0.36 -0.21 -16.51
C LYS A 59 1.85 -0.03 -16.74
N ALA A 60 2.31 -0.33 -17.94
CA ALA A 60 3.72 -0.21 -18.28
C ALA A 60 4.12 1.24 -18.05
N ASN A 61 4.88 1.48 -16.99
CA ASN A 61 5.29 2.82 -16.60
C ASN A 61 6.45 3.26 -17.49
N ILE A 62 6.42 4.53 -17.89
CA ILE A 62 7.55 5.18 -18.55
C ILE A 62 8.59 5.45 -17.47
N LEU A 63 9.68 4.68 -17.49
CA LEU A 63 10.78 4.85 -16.55
C LEU A 63 11.77 5.87 -17.11
N ILE A 64 12.05 6.91 -16.33
CA ILE A 64 13.04 7.93 -16.63
C ILE A 64 14.06 7.92 -15.50
N ALA A 65 15.33 7.69 -15.80
CA ALA A 65 16.39 7.77 -14.80
C ALA A 65 17.18 9.07 -14.96
N ILE A 66 17.58 9.66 -13.84
CA ILE A 66 18.47 10.83 -13.78
C ILE A 66 19.72 10.39 -13.01
N GLY A 67 20.85 10.33 -13.70
CA GLY A 67 22.13 9.96 -13.11
C GLY A 67 22.75 11.08 -12.25
N PRO A 68 23.85 10.77 -11.54
CA PRO A 68 24.54 11.72 -10.65
C PRO A 68 25.06 12.95 -11.41
N ASN A 69 25.37 12.81 -12.71
CA ASN A 69 25.86 13.89 -13.55
C ASN A 69 24.74 14.69 -14.24
N ASN A 70 23.46 14.47 -13.86
CA ASN A 70 22.27 15.04 -14.52
C ASN A 70 22.02 14.52 -15.94
N ASP A 71 22.61 13.37 -16.27
CA ASP A 71 22.32 12.62 -17.48
C ASP A 71 20.96 11.94 -17.38
N ILE A 72 20.10 12.18 -18.38
CA ILE A 72 18.73 11.68 -18.41
C ILE A 72 18.68 10.44 -19.30
N TRP A 73 18.04 9.37 -18.82
CA TRP A 73 17.93 8.11 -19.52
C TRP A 73 16.46 7.70 -19.67
N ILE A 74 16.09 7.31 -20.89
CA ILE A 74 14.77 6.76 -21.23
C ILE A 74 15.00 5.51 -22.07
N ASP A 75 14.39 4.38 -21.71
CA ASP A 75 14.57 3.09 -22.41
C ASP A 75 16.04 2.68 -22.61
N ARG A 76 16.88 2.90 -21.59
CA ARG A 76 18.34 2.65 -21.63
C ARG A 76 19.11 3.48 -22.66
N ARG A 77 18.53 4.57 -23.16
CA ARG A 77 19.20 5.53 -24.03
C ARG A 77 19.32 6.87 -23.30
N GLN A 78 20.53 7.44 -23.33
CA GLN A 78 20.75 8.78 -22.85
C GLN A 78 20.06 9.77 -23.80
N VAL A 79 19.32 10.73 -23.24
CA VAL A 79 18.59 11.76 -23.98
C VAL A 79 18.88 13.13 -23.40
N ASP A 80 18.84 14.14 -24.26
CA ASP A 80 18.86 15.54 -23.82
C ASP A 80 17.50 15.94 -23.23
N ILE A 81 17.49 16.90 -22.31
CA ILE A 81 16.26 17.41 -21.69
C ILE A 81 15.20 17.85 -22.71
N ARG A 82 15.63 18.45 -23.84
CA ARG A 82 14.71 18.88 -24.92
C ARG A 82 14.02 17.70 -25.61
N SER A 83 14.63 16.52 -25.53
CA SER A 83 14.12 15.28 -26.11
C SER A 83 13.23 14.50 -25.15
N VAL A 84 13.15 14.88 -23.86
CA VAL A 84 12.33 14.17 -22.87
C VAL A 84 10.85 14.23 -23.24
N ARG A 85 10.31 15.43 -23.46
CA ARG A 85 8.89 15.61 -23.83
C ARG A 85 8.47 14.77 -25.05
N PRO A 86 9.12 14.86 -26.23
CA PRO A 86 8.71 14.07 -27.39
C PRO A 86 8.87 12.55 -27.18
N ASN A 87 9.82 12.10 -26.35
CA ASN A 87 9.90 10.68 -25.99
C ASN A 87 8.73 10.25 -25.11
N ILE A 88 8.34 11.06 -24.12
CA ILE A 88 7.18 10.78 -23.27
C ILE A 88 5.89 10.79 -24.09
N GLU A 89 5.69 11.78 -24.97
CA GLU A 89 4.51 11.85 -25.86
C GLU A 89 4.38 10.58 -26.71
N ARG A 90 5.48 10.11 -27.31
CA ARG A 90 5.50 8.87 -28.10
C ARG A 90 5.14 7.65 -27.25
N LEU A 91 5.81 7.48 -26.10
CA LEU A 91 5.57 6.35 -25.21
C LEU A 91 4.17 6.37 -24.59
N HIS A 92 3.62 7.55 -24.34
CA HIS A 92 2.26 7.72 -23.84
C HIS A 92 1.22 7.46 -24.93
N ALA A 93 1.51 7.76 -26.20
CA ALA A 93 0.65 7.36 -27.31
C ALA A 93 0.60 5.83 -27.47
N GLU A 94 1.71 5.14 -27.20
CA GLU A 94 1.78 3.67 -27.19
C GLU A 94 1.05 3.07 -25.97
N ASN A 95 1.09 3.74 -24.81
CA ASN A 95 0.37 3.37 -23.60
C ASN A 95 -0.34 4.56 -22.93
N PRO A 96 -1.59 4.88 -23.33
CA PRO A 96 -2.34 6.03 -22.80
C PRO A 96 -2.68 5.93 -21.31
N GLN A 97 -2.56 4.75 -20.71
CA GLN A 97 -2.79 4.51 -19.29
C GLN A 97 -1.48 4.50 -18.48
N GLY A 98 -0.32 4.61 -19.15
CA GLY A 98 0.99 4.59 -18.53
C GLY A 98 1.25 5.84 -17.70
N SER A 99 1.86 5.65 -16.53
CA SER A 99 2.40 6.74 -15.70
C SER A 99 3.90 6.91 -15.90
N VAL A 100 4.41 8.09 -15.57
CA VAL A 100 5.86 8.35 -15.56
C VAL A 100 6.41 8.08 -14.16
N VAL A 101 7.49 7.31 -14.08
CA VAL A 101 8.27 7.11 -12.87
C VAL A 101 9.65 7.69 -13.10
N ILE A 102 10.02 8.69 -12.29
CA ILE A 102 11.33 9.34 -12.35
C ILE A 102 12.19 8.77 -11.23
N GLN A 103 13.26 8.08 -11.60
CA GLN A 103 14.27 7.54 -10.70
C GLN A 103 15.44 8.52 -10.67
N ALA A 104 15.53 9.30 -9.60
CA ALA A 104 16.58 10.30 -9.44
C ALA A 104 17.70 9.79 -8.53
N ASP A 105 18.93 9.93 -8.99
CA ASP A 105 20.13 9.77 -8.17
C ASP A 105 20.20 10.87 -7.10
N LYS A 106 20.76 10.58 -5.93
CA LYS A 106 20.91 11.54 -4.82
C LYS A 106 21.79 12.73 -5.17
N GLU A 107 22.79 12.55 -6.03
CA GLU A 107 23.70 13.62 -6.45
C GLU A 107 23.12 14.46 -7.59
N SER A 108 22.01 14.01 -8.19
CA SER A 108 21.34 14.77 -9.24
C SER A 108 20.78 16.10 -8.74
N LYS A 109 20.81 17.12 -9.58
CA LYS A 109 20.27 18.43 -9.26
C LYS A 109 18.75 18.39 -9.29
N THR A 110 18.14 18.98 -8.26
CA THR A 110 16.69 19.17 -8.19
C THR A 110 16.14 19.92 -9.41
N ASP A 111 16.91 20.83 -9.99
CA ASP A 111 16.54 21.56 -11.23
C ASP A 111 16.27 20.59 -12.39
N THR A 112 17.15 19.60 -12.61
CA THR A 112 16.97 18.57 -13.64
C THR A 112 15.69 17.76 -13.41
N LEU A 113 15.44 17.37 -12.15
CA LEU A 113 14.21 16.67 -11.77
C LEU A 113 12.96 17.49 -12.08
N ILE A 114 12.95 18.78 -11.72
CA ILE A 114 11.82 19.68 -12.01
C ILE A 114 11.60 19.80 -13.52
N GLN A 115 12.67 19.95 -14.31
CA GLN A 115 12.55 20.05 -15.77
C GLN A 115 11.96 18.77 -16.39
N VAL A 116 12.33 17.58 -15.88
CA VAL A 116 11.76 16.30 -16.33
C VAL A 116 10.29 16.17 -15.91
N MET A 117 9.94 16.60 -14.69
CA MET A 117 8.55 16.62 -14.22
C MET A 117 7.67 17.55 -15.07
N ASP A 118 8.16 18.75 -15.38
CA ASP A 118 7.45 19.71 -16.22
C ASP A 118 7.30 19.20 -17.65
N ALA A 119 8.35 18.59 -18.22
CA ALA A 119 8.28 17.95 -19.53
C ALA A 119 7.22 16.83 -19.56
N SER A 120 7.11 16.05 -18.49
CA SER A 120 6.10 14.98 -18.35
C SER A 120 4.68 15.56 -18.34
N ARG A 121 4.46 16.64 -17.58
CA ARG A 121 3.17 17.33 -17.52
C ARG A 121 2.79 17.97 -18.86
N GLN A 122 3.76 18.59 -19.54
CA GLN A 122 3.54 19.18 -20.87
C GLN A 122 3.22 18.12 -21.93
N ALA A 123 3.74 16.90 -21.77
CA ALA A 123 3.39 15.75 -22.61
C ALA A 123 2.00 15.16 -22.32
N GLY A 124 1.23 15.75 -21.39
CA GLY A 124 -0.10 15.28 -21.01
C GLY A 124 -0.11 14.19 -19.93
N VAL A 125 1.05 13.83 -19.38
CA VAL A 125 1.15 12.82 -18.32
C VAL A 125 1.23 13.48 -16.96
N TYR A 126 0.10 13.52 -16.25
CA TYR A 126 0.01 14.14 -14.92
C TYR A 126 0.34 13.19 -13.77
N ASN A 127 0.21 11.88 -14.01
CA ASN A 127 0.53 10.86 -13.02
C ASN A 127 2.04 10.59 -13.05
N VAL A 128 2.79 11.40 -12.29
CA VAL A 128 4.25 11.35 -12.17
C VAL A 128 4.60 10.91 -10.75
N SER A 129 5.38 9.84 -10.61
CA SER A 129 5.92 9.37 -9.33
C SER A 129 7.43 9.54 -9.31
N ILE A 130 7.99 9.82 -8.13
CA ILE A 130 9.44 9.99 -7.94
C ILE A 130 9.93 8.84 -7.06
N ALA A 131 11.01 8.21 -7.47
CA ALA A 131 11.78 7.25 -6.69
C ALA A 131 13.21 7.77 -6.55
N ALA A 132 13.79 7.62 -5.36
CA ALA A 132 15.23 7.82 -5.18
C ALA A 132 15.94 6.49 -5.41
N ASN A 133 17.07 6.52 -6.12
CA ASN A 133 17.94 5.35 -6.18
C ASN A 133 18.99 5.45 -5.05
N ASP A 134 19.10 4.40 -4.24
CA ASP A 134 20.01 4.29 -3.08
C ASP A 134 21.28 3.48 -3.43
N ASP A 135 21.80 3.64 -4.65
CA ASP A 135 23.07 2.99 -5.04
C ASP A 135 24.30 3.68 -4.41
#